data_AF-A0A968M8Z0-F1
#
_entry.id   AF-A0A968M8Z0-F1
#
_cell.length_a   1.000
_cell.length_b   1.000
_cell.length_c   1.000
_cell.angle_alpha   90.00
_cell.angle_beta   90.00
_cell.angle_gamma   90.00
#
_symmetry.space_group_name_H-M   'P 1'
#
loop_
_entity.id
_entity.type
_entity.pdbx_description
1 polymer ?
#
loop_
_entity_poly.entity_id
_entity_poly.type
_entity_poly.pdbx_seq_one_letter_code
_entity_poly.pdbx_strand_id
1 'polypeptide(L)'
;MLLEILYIIAFLVVAFFVIRNLLRDVMTIGAEQRQPKRRRPQRRPPHPELIDKDGNVTDEPLLVIRSTNLEEARNRLDELFYESPDEKRD
;
A
#
# COMPACT_ATOMS: atom_id res chain seq x y z
N MET A 1 -40.11 -2.48 39.65
CA MET A 1 -40.18 -3.95 39.61
C MET A 1 -40.40 -4.51 38.21
N LEU A 2 -41.63 -4.57 37.65
CA LEU A 2 -41.88 -5.21 36.35
C LEU A 2 -41.16 -4.52 35.17
N LEU A 3 -41.20 -3.18 35.11
CA LEU A 3 -40.57 -2.41 34.03
C LEU A 3 -39.04 -2.48 34.06
N GLU A 4 -38.45 -2.53 35.26
CA GLU A 4 -37.02 -2.74 35.43
C GLU A 4 -36.58 -4.12 34.96
N ILE A 5 -37.38 -5.16 35.26
CA ILE A 5 -37.13 -6.53 34.77
C ILE A 5 -37.20 -6.55 33.24
N LEU A 6 -38.19 -5.89 32.64
CA LEU A 6 -38.31 -5.79 31.18
C LEU A 6 -37.09 -5.09 30.56
N TYR A 7 -36.61 -4.01 31.18
CA TYR A 7 -35.44 -3.27 30.72
C TYR A 7 -34.17 -4.11 30.78
N ILE A 8 -33.96 -4.85 31.89
CA ILE A 8 -32.82 -5.75 32.03
C ILE A 8 -32.88 -6.85 30.96
N ILE A 9 -34.05 -7.43 30.70
CA ILE A 9 -34.21 -8.44 29.65
C ILE A 9 -33.92 -7.86 28.26
N ALA A 10 -34.47 -6.69 27.93
CA ALA A 10 -34.22 -6.03 26.65
C ALA A 10 -32.73 -5.71 26.47
N PHE A 11 -32.08 -5.21 27.52
CA PHE A 11 -30.64 -4.93 27.53
C PHE A 11 -29.82 -6.20 27.29
N LEU A 12 -30.16 -7.32 27.95
CA LEU A 12 -29.47 -8.61 27.77
C LEU A 12 -29.59 -9.12 26.33
N VAL A 13 -30.76 -8.96 25.70
CA VAL A 13 -30.95 -9.33 24.30
C VAL A 13 -30.03 -8.50 23.40
N VAL A 14 -30.06 -7.17 23.51
CA VAL A 14 -29.22 -6.28 22.69
C VAL A 14 -27.73 -6.54 22.93
N ALA A 15 -27.32 -6.70 24.19
CA ALA A 15 -25.93 -6.99 24.55
C ALA A 15 -25.46 -8.31 23.92
N PHE A 16 -26.31 -9.35 23.93
CA PHE A 16 -25.98 -10.63 23.29
C PHE A 16 -25.78 -10.49 21.77
N PHE A 17 -26.63 -9.73 21.08
CA PHE A 17 -26.46 -9.44 19.66
C PHE A 17 -25.15 -8.71 19.37
N VAL A 18 -24.81 -7.68 20.17
CA VAL A 18 -23.58 -6.90 20.01
C VAL A 18 -22.35 -7.77 20.25
N ILE A 19 -22.32 -8.55 21.33
CA ILE A 19 -21.19 -9.45 21.65
C ILE A 19 -21.00 -10.48 20.54
N ARG A 20 -22.08 -11.07 20.03
CA ARG A 20 -22.01 -12.03 18.92
C ARG A 20 -21.49 -11.39 17.63
N ASN A 21 -21.92 -10.16 17.33
CA ASN A 21 -21.42 -9.41 16.18
C ASN A 21 -19.92 -9.09 16.31
N LEU A 22 -19.50 -8.61 17.48
CA LEU A 22 -18.12 -8.28 17.77
C LEU A 22 -17.22 -9.52 17.71
N LEU A 23 -17.68 -10.66 18.23
CA LEU A 23 -16.91 -11.90 18.17
C LEU A 23 -16.70 -12.38 16.72
N ARG A 24 -17.71 -12.23 15.86
CA ARG A 24 -17.60 -12.52 14.42
C ARG A 24 -16.59 -11.60 13.75
N ASP A 25 -16.66 -10.30 14.01
CA ASP A 25 -15.77 -9.31 13.41
C ASP A 25 -14.31 -9.55 13.84
N VAL A 26 -14.07 -9.80 15.14
CA VAL A 26 -12.72 -10.10 15.66
C VAL A 26 -12.13 -11.37 15.03
N MET A 27 -12.91 -12.45 14.93
CA MET A 27 -12.45 -13.69 14.29
C MET A 27 -12.14 -13.50 12.79
N THR A 28 -12.93 -12.67 12.10
CA THR A 28 -12.76 -12.42 10.66
C THR A 28 -11.55 -11.51 10.39
N ILE A 29 -11.38 -10.45 11.18
CA ILE A 29 -10.25 -9.51 11.05
C ILE A 29 -8.92 -10.20 11.38
N GLY A 30 -8.89 -11.09 12.37
CA GLY A 30 -7.68 -11.87 12.71
C GLY A 30 -7.24 -12.81 11.58
N ALA A 31 -8.17 -13.31 10.78
CA ALA A 31 -7.88 -14.14 9.61
C ALA A 31 -7.41 -13.29 8.40
N GLU A 32 -7.93 -12.07 8.25
CA GLU A 32 -7.67 -11.22 7.08
C GLU A 32 -6.32 -10.48 7.16
N GLN A 33 -5.72 -10.28 8.36
CA GLN A 33 -4.37 -9.75 8.50
C GLN A 33 -3.25 -10.69 7.98
N ARG A 34 -3.54 -11.98 7.79
CA ARG A 34 -2.56 -12.97 7.29
C ARG A 34 -2.66 -13.28 5.80
N GLN A 35 -3.73 -12.84 5.14
CA GLN A 35 -3.79 -12.91 3.69
C GLN A 35 -3.40 -11.53 3.16
N PRO A 36 -2.20 -11.35 2.57
CA PRO A 36 -2.02 -10.24 1.67
C PRO A 36 -3.14 -10.43 0.66
N LYS A 37 -4.15 -9.55 0.72
CA LYS A 37 -5.20 -9.43 -0.29
C LYS A 37 -4.41 -9.49 -1.58
N ARG A 38 -4.51 -10.61 -2.31
CA ARG A 38 -3.84 -10.76 -3.60
C ARG A 38 -4.53 -9.71 -4.45
N ARG A 39 -4.04 -8.47 -4.36
CA ARG A 39 -4.21 -7.43 -5.34
C ARG A 39 -3.74 -8.16 -6.56
N ARG A 40 -4.70 -8.66 -7.36
CA ARG A 40 -4.39 -9.03 -8.73
C ARG A 40 -3.58 -7.84 -9.20
N PRO A 41 -2.30 -8.02 -9.61
CA PRO A 41 -1.57 -6.89 -10.15
C PRO A 41 -2.47 -6.43 -11.28
N GLN A 42 -3.13 -5.30 -11.04
CA GLN A 42 -3.81 -4.55 -12.06
C GLN A 42 -2.65 -4.28 -12.98
N ARG A 43 -2.57 -5.04 -14.08
CA ARG A 43 -1.46 -5.04 -15.02
C ARG A 43 -1.44 -3.62 -15.56
N ARG A 44 -0.79 -2.72 -14.83
CA ARG A 44 -0.45 -1.40 -15.30
C ARG A 44 0.40 -1.71 -16.53
N PRO A 45 0.05 -1.16 -17.70
CA PRO A 45 0.94 -1.31 -18.83
C PRO A 45 2.34 -0.86 -18.36
N PRO A 46 3.39 -1.63 -18.66
CA PRO A 46 4.75 -1.23 -18.29
C PRO A 46 4.95 0.21 -18.79
N HIS A 47 5.52 1.06 -17.94
CA HIS A 47 5.82 2.43 -18.33
C HIS A 47 6.65 2.40 -19.62
N PRO A 48 6.44 3.33 -20.57
CA PRO A 48 7.09 3.28 -21.88
C PRO A 48 8.63 3.32 -21.81
N GLU A 49 9.20 3.73 -20.67
CA GLU A 49 10.64 3.72 -20.37
C GLU A 49 11.21 2.32 -20.07
N LEU A 50 10.33 1.35 -19.77
CA LEU A 50 10.65 -0.05 -19.48
C LEU A 50 10.53 -0.94 -20.72
N ILE A 51 10.58 -0.34 -21.91
CA ILE A 51 10.55 -1.06 -23.19
C ILE A 51 11.90 -0.84 -23.89
N ASP A 52 12.59 -1.93 -24.23
CA ASP A 52 13.84 -1.88 -24.97
C ASP A 52 13.62 -1.52 -26.46
N LYS A 53 14.71 -1.38 -27.20
CA LYS A 53 14.66 -1.04 -28.64
C LYS A 53 14.01 -2.12 -29.50
N ASP A 54 13.96 -3.35 -28.99
CA ASP A 54 13.40 -4.53 -29.63
C ASP A 54 11.95 -4.80 -29.19
N GLY A 55 11.40 -3.97 -28.31
CA GLY A 55 10.03 -4.05 -27.82
C GLY A 55 9.82 -4.96 -26.61
N ASN A 56 10.88 -5.46 -25.98
CA ASN A 56 10.80 -6.29 -24.78
C ASN A 56 10.70 -5.44 -23.51
N VAL A 57 9.99 -5.96 -22.51
CA VAL A 57 9.86 -5.31 -21.20
C VAL A 57 11.13 -5.55 -20.38
N THR A 58 11.75 -4.47 -19.89
CA THR A 58 12.95 -4.51 -19.04
C THR A 58 12.62 -3.97 -17.65
N ASP A 59 13.18 -4.56 -16.59
CA ASP A 59 12.90 -4.19 -15.19
C ASP A 59 13.63 -2.92 -14.73
N GLU A 60 14.56 -2.43 -15.55
CA GLU A 60 15.34 -1.22 -15.33
C GLU A 60 15.06 -0.22 -16.46
N PRO A 61 14.83 1.07 -16.15
CA PRO A 61 14.63 2.08 -17.19
C PRO A 61 15.92 2.18 -18.02
N LEU A 62 15.79 2.18 -19.35
CA LEU A 62 16.94 2.47 -20.21
C LEU A 62 17.46 3.87 -19.91
N LEU A 63 18.51 3.96 -19.10
CA LEU A 63 19.19 5.20 -18.79
C LEU A 63 19.91 5.68 -20.06
N VAL A 64 19.24 6.51 -20.86
CA VAL A 64 19.86 7.20 -21.98
C VAL A 64 20.64 8.38 -21.43
N ILE A 65 21.91 8.16 -21.08
CA ILE A 65 22.83 9.25 -20.75
C ILE A 65 23.08 10.05 -22.04
N ARG A 66 22.41 11.19 -22.18
CA ARG A 66 22.59 12.12 -23.32
C ARG A 66 23.77 13.07 -23.11
N SER A 67 24.74 12.75 -22.26
CA SER A 67 25.92 13.59 -22.12
C SER A 67 26.95 13.16 -23.16
N THR A 68 27.25 14.04 -24.10
CA THR A 68 28.40 13.88 -24.99
C THR A 68 29.73 14.09 -24.25
N ASN A 69 29.69 14.43 -22.96
CA ASN A 69 30.82 14.82 -22.11
C ASN A 69 30.70 14.24 -20.68
N LEU A 70 31.82 13.86 -20.06
CA LEU A 70 31.91 13.23 -18.74
C LEU A 70 31.56 14.19 -17.59
N GLU A 71 31.96 15.45 -17.72
CA GLU A 71 31.74 16.50 -16.70
C GLU A 71 30.24 16.79 -16.48
N GLU A 72 29.45 16.78 -17.56
CA GLU A 72 28.01 17.02 -17.48
C GLU A 72 27.27 15.87 -16.78
N ALA A 73 27.69 14.62 -17.01
CA ALA A 73 27.13 13.47 -16.28
C ALA A 73 27.40 13.56 -14.78
N ARG A 74 28.59 14.05 -14.39
CA ARG A 74 28.96 14.25 -12.99
C ARG A 74 28.09 15.31 -12.33
N ASN A 75 27.98 16.49 -12.96
CA ASN A 75 27.14 17.56 -12.43
C ASN A 75 25.68 17.13 -12.29
N ARG A 76 25.15 16.37 -13.26
CA ARG A 76 23.77 15.89 -13.22
C ARG A 76 23.53 14.86 -12.10
N LEU A 77 24.53 14.04 -11.80
CA LEU A 77 24.47 13.10 -10.68
C LEU A 77 24.48 13.84 -9.34
N ASP A 78 25.33 14.85 -9.20
CA ASP A 78 25.43 15.67 -8.00
C ASP A 78 24.11 16.42 -7.75
N GLU A 79 23.48 17.00 -8.78
CA GLU A 79 22.15 17.62 -8.69
C GLU A 79 21.09 16.65 -8.16
N LEU A 80 21.02 15.43 -8.71
CA LEU A 80 20.05 14.42 -8.28
C LEU A 80 20.30 13.95 -6.84
N PHE A 81 21.56 13.89 -6.41
CA PHE A 81 21.92 13.51 -5.05
C PHE A 81 21.41 14.56 -4.05
N TYR A 82 21.76 15.83 -4.25
CA TYR A 82 21.40 16.92 -3.34
C TYR A 82 19.92 17.32 -3.37
N GLU A 83 19.19 17.05 -4.45
CA GLU A 83 17.74 17.28 -4.54
C GLU A 83 16.90 16.14 -3.93
N SER A 84 17.52 15.01 -3.55
CA SER A 84 16.79 13.86 -3.01
C SER A 84 16.16 14.19 -1.64
N PRO A 85 14.86 13.91 -1.42
CA PRO A 85 14.17 14.19 -0.16
C PRO A 85 14.74 13.49 1.08
N ASP A 86 15.55 12.44 0.89
CA ASP A 86 16.18 11.69 1.98
C ASP A 86 17.36 12.44 2.64
N GLU A 87 18.02 13.36 1.94
CA GLU A 87 19.17 14.09 2.52
C GLU A 87 18.74 15.21 3.49
N LYS A 88 17.49 15.68 3.43
CA LYS A 88 16.96 16.72 4.31
C LYS A 88 16.56 16.23 5.72
N ARG A 89 16.88 15.00 6.07
CA ARG A 89 16.32 14.30 7.23
C ARG A 89 17.24 14.14 8.44
N ASP A 90 18.44 14.71 8.42
CA ASP A 90 19.34 14.83 9.58
C ASP A 90 19.92 16.24 9.73
#